data_AF-A0A8S3T0F0-F1
#
_entry.id   AF-A0A8S3T0F0-F1
#
_cell.length_a   1.000
_cell.length_b   1.000
_cell.length_c   1.000
_cell.angle_alpha   90.00
_cell.angle_beta   90.00
_cell.angle_gamma   90.00
#
_symmetry.space_group_name_H-M   'P 1'
#
loop_
_entity.id
_entity.type
_entity.pdbx_description
1 polymer ?
#
loop_
_entity_poly.entity_id
_entity_poly.type
_entity_poly.pdbx_seq_one_letter_code
_entity_poly.pdbx_strand_id
1 'polypeptide(L)'
;MYTSGLNAYVGGKWFQCSAFLEKAIQERKSYKTVIVDCRLRCRSNSVLSDFFIPADLNTSVDALRLNFFENLVKESHCLKTCKTEKLGYQISENRVLLEVEEDFDNLKPYSYLQFCYYKLERYTDAACAAYTYFLRNPGDEDTVANIHSYRHDFKVKDEDFKDLEKNLIRIKGENAYDQDDWTNAIELIELAITEYYKEEERCRVECEGHFDHQSFPDFIQAIADHYISVLQCQFKCERKLSILYKDYLPDFVGQHYNFLQFAYHQNGNNDKAVECAGTYLLFNPHDEEMLRNKAFYMQKLGYHEAHFVPRQMNSTKSKPEKLTKKHYMAIYEKIGIKVKEEKMTDLLLMIFTDKTNVENLQILQICLYPMAMSSDDIHSFPSSLSMQSSILEWEISLLWSVY
;
A
#
# COMPACT_ATOMS: atom_id res chain seq x y z
N MET A 1 7.45 11.51 -22.02
CA MET A 1 6.52 12.53 -22.59
C MET A 1 6.05 13.63 -21.64
N TYR A 2 6.17 13.47 -20.31
CA TYR A 2 5.58 14.40 -19.33
C TYR A 2 5.96 15.88 -19.53
N THR A 3 7.25 16.20 -19.61
CA THR A 3 7.74 17.56 -19.83
C THR A 3 7.21 18.20 -21.12
N SER A 4 7.09 17.42 -22.20
CA SER A 4 6.50 17.90 -23.46
C SER A 4 5.03 18.24 -23.30
N GLY A 5 4.29 17.47 -22.49
CA GLY A 5 2.90 17.77 -22.12
C GLY A 5 2.77 19.08 -21.35
N LEU A 6 3.63 19.30 -20.34
CA LEU A 6 3.64 20.55 -19.56
C LEU A 6 4.01 21.77 -20.44
N ASN A 7 4.98 21.62 -21.34
CA ASN A 7 5.34 22.69 -22.28
C ASN A 7 4.18 23.01 -23.24
N ALA A 8 3.46 21.99 -23.72
CA ALA A 8 2.27 22.18 -24.55
C ALA A 8 1.12 22.83 -23.78
N TYR A 9 0.94 22.48 -22.51
CA TYR A 9 -0.01 23.12 -21.59
C TYR A 9 0.28 24.62 -21.45
N VAL A 10 1.51 24.98 -21.09
CA VAL A 10 1.93 26.39 -20.95
C VAL A 10 1.81 27.15 -22.27
N GLY A 11 2.13 26.49 -23.38
CA GLY A 11 2.03 27.08 -24.72
C GLY A 11 0.62 27.13 -25.31
N GLY A 12 -0.42 26.71 -24.59
CA GLY A 12 -1.80 26.70 -25.06
C GLY A 12 -2.10 25.73 -26.22
N LYS A 13 -1.25 24.71 -26.41
CA LYS A 13 -1.39 23.71 -27.48
C LYS A 13 -2.20 22.51 -26.98
N TRP A 14 -3.50 22.71 -26.78
CA TRP A 14 -4.36 21.78 -26.04
C TRP A 14 -4.40 20.35 -26.58
N PHE A 15 -4.43 20.17 -27.91
CA PHE A 15 -4.38 18.83 -28.52
C PHE A 15 -3.06 18.11 -28.25
N GLN A 16 -1.93 18.82 -28.35
CA GLN A 16 -0.61 18.25 -28.05
C GLN A 16 -0.46 17.98 -26.55
N CYS A 17 -0.99 18.88 -25.71
CA CYS A 17 -1.02 18.69 -24.27
C CYS A 17 -1.73 17.38 -23.90
N SER A 18 -2.97 17.18 -24.37
CA SER A 18 -3.72 15.96 -24.03
C SER A 18 -2.99 14.72 -24.52
N ALA A 19 -2.51 14.71 -25.78
CA ALA A 19 -1.81 13.58 -26.35
C ALA A 19 -0.52 13.23 -25.60
N PHE A 20 0.30 14.23 -25.23
CA PHE A 20 1.55 13.98 -24.51
C PHE A 20 1.32 13.56 -23.05
N LEU A 21 0.31 14.12 -22.36
CA LEU A 21 -0.02 13.75 -20.99
C LEU A 21 -0.63 12.35 -20.91
N GLU A 22 -1.59 12.02 -21.79
CA GLU A 22 -2.11 10.66 -21.94
C GLU A 22 -0.97 9.66 -22.17
N LYS A 23 -0.05 10.00 -23.09
CA LYS A 23 1.11 9.15 -23.37
C LYS A 23 2.04 9.02 -22.18
N ALA A 24 2.29 10.10 -21.44
CA ALA A 24 3.13 10.09 -20.25
C ALA A 24 2.55 9.20 -19.14
N ILE A 25 1.24 9.26 -18.91
CA ILE A 25 0.52 8.40 -17.97
C ILE A 25 0.64 6.93 -18.40
N GLN A 26 0.43 6.63 -19.68
CA GLN A 26 0.59 5.28 -20.20
C GLN A 26 2.03 4.76 -20.04
N GLU A 27 3.03 5.58 -20.42
CA GLU A 27 4.45 5.25 -20.27
C GLU A 27 4.81 4.95 -18.82
N ARG A 28 4.30 5.75 -17.87
CA ARG A 28 4.49 5.53 -16.43
C ARG A 28 3.92 4.19 -15.97
N LYS A 29 2.68 3.85 -16.36
CA LYS A 29 2.04 2.56 -16.02
C LYS A 29 2.83 1.38 -16.58
N SER A 30 3.27 1.48 -17.84
CA SER A 30 4.09 0.45 -18.48
C SER A 30 5.46 0.30 -17.81
N TYR A 31 6.11 1.42 -17.47
CA TYR A 31 7.38 1.41 -16.74
C TYR A 31 7.24 0.72 -15.39
N LYS A 32 6.27 1.12 -14.57
CA LYS A 32 5.99 0.48 -13.26
C LYS A 32 5.76 -1.02 -13.41
N THR A 33 4.94 -1.42 -14.38
CA THR A 33 4.67 -2.84 -14.70
C THR A 33 5.97 -3.60 -14.97
N VAL A 34 6.85 -3.08 -15.83
CA VAL A 34 8.13 -3.74 -16.13
C VAL A 34 9.03 -3.85 -14.89
N ILE A 35 9.10 -2.81 -14.07
CA ILE A 35 9.91 -2.82 -12.84
C ILE A 35 9.41 -3.89 -11.87
N VAL A 36 8.10 -3.95 -11.64
CA VAL A 36 7.47 -4.93 -10.75
C VAL A 36 7.67 -6.35 -11.27
N ASP A 37 7.42 -6.59 -12.57
CA ASP A 37 7.55 -7.91 -13.17
C ASP A 37 9.01 -8.41 -13.10
N CYS A 38 9.99 -7.51 -13.31
CA CYS A 38 11.39 -7.83 -13.14
C CYS A 38 11.73 -8.22 -11.70
N ARG A 39 11.21 -7.49 -10.70
CA ARG A 39 11.41 -7.83 -9.28
C ARG A 39 10.78 -9.15 -8.89
N LEU A 40 9.54 -9.41 -9.30
CA LEU A 40 8.86 -10.69 -9.04
C LEU A 40 9.61 -11.88 -9.65
N ARG A 41 10.08 -11.72 -10.90
CA ARG A 41 10.88 -12.74 -11.58
C ARG A 41 12.21 -12.99 -10.88
N CYS A 42 12.94 -11.94 -10.54
CA CYS A 42 14.27 -12.08 -9.94
C CYS A 42 14.22 -12.59 -8.50
N ARG A 43 13.18 -12.26 -7.74
CA ARG A 43 12.94 -12.83 -6.41
C ARG A 43 12.66 -14.32 -6.48
N SER A 44 11.84 -14.78 -7.41
CA SER A 44 11.51 -16.21 -7.57
C SER A 44 12.74 -17.04 -7.94
N ASN A 45 13.73 -16.43 -8.60
CA ASN A 45 15.03 -17.03 -8.92
C ASN A 45 16.06 -16.87 -7.79
N SER A 46 15.83 -15.95 -6.85
CA SER A 46 16.64 -15.81 -5.64
C SER A 46 16.22 -16.93 -4.68
N VAL A 47 17.12 -17.86 -4.46
CA VAL A 47 16.89 -19.04 -3.64
C VAL A 47 16.91 -18.65 -2.16
N LEU A 48 15.91 -17.89 -1.71
CA LEU A 48 15.59 -17.77 -0.29
C LEU A 48 14.76 -18.96 0.19
N SER A 49 14.27 -19.81 -0.73
CA SER A 49 13.61 -21.08 -0.42
C SER A 49 14.57 -22.14 0.13
N ASP A 50 15.87 -22.03 -0.18
CA ASP A 50 16.90 -22.93 0.36
C ASP A 50 17.62 -22.30 1.56
N PHE A 51 16.90 -21.51 2.36
CA PHE A 51 17.25 -21.30 3.78
C PHE A 51 17.02 -22.60 4.59
N PHE A 52 17.51 -23.73 4.08
CA PHE A 52 17.94 -24.80 4.95
C PHE A 52 19.21 -24.29 5.61
N ILE A 53 19.07 -23.74 6.82
CA ILE A 53 20.17 -23.79 7.78
C ILE A 53 20.38 -25.29 7.96
N PRO A 54 21.47 -25.90 7.44
CA PRO A 54 21.75 -27.27 7.79
C PRO A 54 21.85 -27.27 9.31
N ALA A 55 21.18 -28.21 9.98
CA ALA A 55 21.23 -28.37 11.43
C ALA A 55 22.64 -28.77 11.93
N ASP A 56 23.68 -28.57 11.13
CA ASP A 56 25.08 -28.64 11.51
C ASP A 56 25.48 -27.31 12.17
N LEU A 57 25.66 -27.41 13.49
CA LEU A 57 25.98 -26.38 14.48
C LEU A 57 27.30 -25.60 14.24
N ASN A 58 27.78 -25.42 13.01
CA ASN A 58 29.04 -24.72 12.73
C ASN A 58 28.95 -23.67 11.61
N THR A 59 27.75 -23.22 11.22
CA THR A 59 27.64 -22.05 10.35
C THR A 59 28.01 -20.80 11.16
N SER A 60 29.20 -20.25 10.91
CA SER A 60 29.62 -18.99 11.52
C SER A 60 28.67 -17.87 11.11
N VAL A 61 28.55 -16.84 11.96
CA VAL A 61 27.81 -15.60 11.64
C VAL A 61 28.29 -15.01 10.31
N ASP A 62 29.58 -15.15 10.02
CA ASP A 62 30.18 -14.70 8.76
C ASP A 62 29.66 -15.49 7.55
N ALA A 63 29.50 -16.81 7.66
CA ALA A 63 28.94 -17.64 6.59
C ALA A 63 27.48 -17.26 6.27
N LEU A 64 26.66 -17.00 7.29
CA LEU A 64 25.29 -16.52 7.11
C LEU A 64 25.25 -15.14 6.44
N ARG A 65 26.14 -14.24 6.86
CA ARG A 65 26.26 -12.88 6.30
C ARG A 65 26.72 -12.92 4.84
N LEU A 66 27.70 -13.77 4.51
CA LEU A 66 28.18 -13.96 3.14
C LEU A 66 27.06 -14.51 2.24
N ASN A 67 26.33 -15.53 2.68
CA ASN A 67 25.22 -16.10 1.90
C ASN A 67 24.11 -15.05 1.63
N PHE A 68 23.79 -14.22 2.62
CA PHE A 68 22.83 -13.12 2.45
C PHE A 68 23.30 -12.15 1.34
N PHE A 69 24.54 -11.65 1.41
CA PHE A 69 25.05 -10.72 0.42
C PHE A 69 25.26 -11.36 -0.96
N GLU A 70 25.62 -12.64 -1.03
CA GLU A 70 25.72 -13.38 -2.29
C GLU A 70 24.36 -13.40 -3.02
N ASN A 71 23.28 -13.72 -2.29
CA ASN A 71 21.93 -13.72 -2.85
C ASN A 71 21.49 -12.32 -3.27
N LEU A 72 21.81 -11.29 -2.48
CA LEU A 72 21.52 -9.90 -2.83
C LEU A 72 22.24 -9.45 -4.10
N VAL A 73 23.51 -9.86 -4.28
CA VAL A 73 24.28 -9.58 -5.50
C VAL A 73 23.70 -10.30 -6.71
N LYS A 74 23.30 -11.58 -6.57
CA LYS A 74 22.62 -12.34 -7.65
C LYS A 74 21.31 -11.69 -8.06
N GLU A 75 20.47 -11.32 -7.10
CA GLU A 75 19.20 -10.64 -7.36
C GLU A 75 19.42 -9.28 -8.02
N SER A 76 20.36 -8.48 -7.51
CA SER A 76 20.75 -7.20 -8.11
C SER A 76 21.20 -7.33 -9.56
N HIS A 77 22.02 -8.35 -9.88
CA HIS A 77 22.44 -8.63 -11.24
C HIS A 77 21.25 -9.01 -12.14
N CYS A 78 20.37 -9.90 -11.68
CA CYS A 78 19.14 -10.26 -12.39
C CYS A 78 18.27 -9.03 -12.69
N LEU A 79 18.05 -8.17 -11.69
CA LEU A 79 17.25 -6.96 -11.81
C LEU A 79 17.83 -6.01 -12.87
N LYS A 80 19.16 -5.78 -12.84
CA LYS A 80 19.84 -4.93 -13.81
C LYS A 80 19.67 -5.46 -15.23
N THR A 81 19.89 -6.76 -15.43
CA THR A 81 19.74 -7.42 -16.73
C THR A 81 18.29 -7.32 -17.23
N CYS A 82 17.31 -7.69 -16.40
CA CYS A 82 15.89 -7.64 -16.77
C CYS A 82 15.44 -6.22 -17.17
N LYS A 83 15.82 -5.20 -16.38
CA LYS A 83 15.48 -3.81 -16.69
C LYS A 83 16.11 -3.35 -18.00
N THR A 84 17.38 -3.69 -18.23
CA THR A 84 18.10 -3.32 -19.46
C THR A 84 17.48 -3.98 -20.69
N GLU A 85 17.10 -5.25 -20.61
CA GLU A 85 16.45 -5.99 -21.69
C GLU A 85 15.08 -5.41 -22.07
N LYS A 86 14.29 -4.99 -21.07
CA LYS A 86 12.90 -4.56 -21.28
C LYS A 86 12.74 -3.08 -21.59
N LEU A 87 13.60 -2.23 -21.04
CA LEU A 87 13.51 -0.76 -21.15
C LEU A 87 14.62 -0.17 -22.03
N GLY A 88 15.67 -0.94 -22.31
CA GLY A 88 16.90 -0.42 -22.91
C GLY A 88 17.79 0.27 -21.90
N TYR A 89 19.10 0.29 -22.19
CA TYR A 89 20.14 0.76 -21.27
C TYR A 89 19.93 2.20 -20.75
N GLN A 90 19.55 3.11 -21.65
CA GLN A 90 19.35 4.52 -21.28
C GLN A 90 18.21 4.71 -20.27
N ILE A 91 17.08 4.02 -20.46
CA ILE A 91 15.92 4.16 -19.56
C ILE A 91 16.17 3.40 -18.25
N SER A 92 16.91 2.28 -18.28
CA SER A 92 17.22 1.51 -17.07
C SER A 92 18.20 2.19 -16.12
N GLU A 93 19.12 3.01 -16.64
CA GLU A 93 20.16 3.70 -15.86
C GLU A 93 19.79 5.16 -15.56
N ASN A 94 18.92 5.79 -16.36
CA ASN A 94 18.49 7.17 -16.10
C ASN A 94 17.60 7.22 -14.85
N ARG A 95 18.01 8.06 -13.89
CA ARG A 95 17.13 8.46 -12.79
C ARG A 95 16.03 9.37 -13.33
N VAL A 96 14.78 8.95 -13.17
CA VAL A 96 13.65 9.88 -13.21
C VAL A 96 13.84 10.81 -12.00
N LEU A 97 13.67 12.12 -12.21
CA LEU A 97 13.77 13.11 -11.13
C LEU A 97 12.72 12.79 -10.06
N LEU A 98 13.11 12.89 -8.79
CA LEU A 98 12.22 12.64 -7.65
C LEU A 98 10.91 13.45 -7.73
N GLU A 99 10.99 14.70 -8.17
CA GLU A 99 9.83 15.58 -8.38
C GLU A 99 8.84 15.01 -9.41
N VAL A 100 9.34 14.36 -10.47
CA VAL A 100 8.46 13.74 -11.47
C VAL A 100 7.80 12.50 -10.88
N GLU A 101 8.52 11.68 -10.12
CA GLU A 101 7.92 10.54 -9.43
C GLU A 101 6.82 11.00 -8.45
N GLU A 102 7.08 12.06 -7.67
CA GLU A 102 6.11 12.67 -6.76
C GLU A 102 4.88 13.22 -7.49
N ASP A 103 5.07 13.91 -8.62
CA ASP A 103 3.96 14.39 -9.45
C ASP A 103 3.05 13.23 -9.90
N PHE A 104 3.63 12.12 -10.35
CA PHE A 104 2.85 10.94 -10.77
C PHE A 104 2.20 10.23 -9.58
N ASP A 105 2.89 10.11 -8.45
CA ASP A 105 2.33 9.47 -7.25
C ASP A 105 1.20 10.32 -6.64
N ASN A 106 1.20 11.64 -6.85
CA ASN A 106 0.10 12.54 -6.51
C ASN A 106 -0.90 12.76 -7.65
N LEU A 107 -0.81 12.01 -8.76
CA LEU A 107 -1.71 12.09 -9.91
C LEU A 107 -1.79 13.47 -10.58
N LYS A 108 -0.80 14.34 -10.39
CA LYS A 108 -0.75 15.69 -10.96
C LYS A 108 -0.86 15.74 -12.50
N PRO A 109 -0.38 14.76 -13.29
CA PRO A 109 -0.66 14.73 -14.73
C PRO A 109 -2.16 14.83 -15.07
N TYR A 110 -3.04 14.29 -14.22
CA TYR A 110 -4.49 14.39 -14.42
C TYR A 110 -5.03 15.81 -14.17
N SER A 111 -4.41 16.58 -13.25
CA SER A 111 -4.81 17.98 -13.02
C SER A 111 -4.53 18.86 -14.24
N TYR A 112 -3.43 18.62 -14.95
CA TYR A 112 -3.17 19.28 -16.24
C TYR A 112 -4.06 18.72 -17.36
N LEU A 113 -4.26 17.40 -17.38
CA LEU A 113 -5.02 16.73 -18.43
C LEU A 113 -6.49 17.17 -18.44
N GLN A 114 -7.13 17.35 -17.26
CA GLN A 114 -8.51 17.85 -17.19
C GLN A 114 -8.69 19.18 -17.93
N PHE A 115 -7.74 20.10 -17.77
CA PHE A 115 -7.83 21.41 -18.39
C PHE A 115 -7.58 21.33 -19.90
N CYS A 116 -6.68 20.46 -20.34
CA CYS A 116 -6.46 20.23 -21.77
C CYS A 116 -7.70 19.63 -22.44
N TYR A 117 -8.42 18.72 -21.78
CA TYR A 117 -9.72 18.23 -22.27
C TYR A 117 -10.80 19.31 -22.25
N TYR A 118 -10.87 20.11 -21.18
CA TYR A 118 -11.81 21.22 -21.10
C TYR A 118 -11.65 22.20 -22.27
N LYS A 119 -10.41 22.58 -22.59
CA LYS A 119 -10.09 23.47 -23.72
C LYS A 119 -10.37 22.86 -25.10
N LEU A 120 -10.54 21.55 -25.18
CA LEU A 120 -10.95 20.82 -26.37
C LEU A 120 -12.45 20.50 -26.37
N GLU A 121 -13.22 21.06 -25.43
CA GLU A 121 -14.67 20.82 -25.26
C GLU A 121 -15.01 19.34 -24.98
N ARG A 122 -14.04 18.56 -24.50
CA ARG A 122 -14.20 17.16 -24.09
C ARG A 122 -14.60 17.08 -22.62
N TYR A 123 -15.77 17.62 -22.26
CA TYR A 123 -16.16 17.82 -20.86
C TYR A 123 -16.26 16.54 -20.04
N THR A 124 -16.72 15.43 -20.63
CA THR A 124 -16.78 14.12 -19.95
C THR A 124 -15.38 13.62 -19.59
N ASP A 125 -14.42 13.76 -20.50
CA ASP A 125 -13.03 13.35 -20.25
C ASP A 125 -12.36 14.27 -19.22
N ALA A 126 -12.66 15.57 -19.28
CA ALA A 126 -12.21 16.56 -18.31
C ALA A 126 -12.72 16.22 -16.90
N ALA A 127 -14.00 15.86 -16.79
CA ALA A 127 -14.62 15.43 -15.55
C ALA A 127 -13.96 14.16 -14.97
N CYS A 128 -13.68 13.15 -15.80
CA CYS A 128 -12.98 11.93 -15.37
C CYS A 128 -11.56 12.22 -14.87
N ALA A 129 -10.79 13.05 -15.59
CA ALA A 129 -9.44 13.43 -15.18
C ALA A 129 -9.45 14.24 -13.87
N ALA A 130 -10.37 15.21 -13.74
CA ALA A 130 -10.54 16.00 -12.53
C ALA A 130 -10.93 15.12 -11.33
N TYR A 131 -11.89 14.21 -11.53
CA TYR A 131 -12.34 13.27 -10.51
C TYR A 131 -11.20 12.37 -10.04
N THR A 132 -10.45 11.78 -10.98
CA THR A 132 -9.28 10.94 -10.70
C THR A 132 -8.25 11.69 -9.84
N TYR A 133 -7.96 12.95 -10.18
CA TYR A 133 -7.04 13.78 -9.40
C TYR A 133 -7.58 14.11 -8.00
N PHE A 134 -8.86 14.47 -7.90
CA PHE A 134 -9.56 14.82 -6.65
C PHE A 134 -9.61 13.69 -5.63
N LEU A 135 -9.75 12.44 -6.07
CA LEU A 135 -9.74 11.29 -5.16
C LEU A 135 -8.41 11.17 -4.41
N ARG A 136 -7.29 11.58 -5.02
CA ARG A 136 -5.97 11.63 -4.37
C ARG A 136 -5.70 12.95 -3.65
N ASN A 137 -6.25 14.06 -4.15
CA ASN A 137 -5.99 15.40 -3.66
C ASN A 137 -7.30 16.11 -3.30
N PRO A 138 -8.00 15.65 -2.23
CA PRO A 138 -9.33 16.14 -1.90
C PRO A 138 -9.35 17.59 -1.40
N GLY A 139 -8.21 18.14 -0.99
CA GLY A 139 -8.06 19.52 -0.50
C GLY A 139 -7.71 20.54 -1.59
N ASP A 140 -7.61 20.13 -2.86
CA ASP A 140 -7.35 21.04 -3.97
C ASP A 140 -8.64 21.80 -4.36
N GLU A 141 -8.75 23.05 -3.93
CA GLU A 141 -9.96 23.87 -4.10
C GLU A 141 -10.34 24.08 -5.57
N ASP A 142 -9.34 24.27 -6.44
CA ASP A 142 -9.54 24.47 -7.88
C ASP A 142 -10.19 23.24 -8.53
N THR A 143 -9.71 22.04 -8.21
CA THR A 143 -10.30 20.80 -8.73
C THR A 143 -11.70 20.57 -8.19
N VAL A 144 -11.97 20.92 -6.93
CA VAL A 144 -13.34 20.87 -6.37
C VAL A 144 -14.29 21.78 -7.14
N ALA A 145 -13.86 23.02 -7.41
CA ALA A 145 -14.65 23.97 -8.19
C ALA A 145 -14.88 23.48 -9.63
N ASN A 146 -13.85 22.90 -10.27
CA ASN A 146 -13.96 22.36 -11.62
C ASN A 146 -14.95 21.19 -11.68
N ILE A 147 -14.92 20.25 -10.72
CA ILE A 147 -15.89 19.14 -10.65
C ILE A 147 -17.32 19.67 -10.53
N HIS A 148 -17.56 20.68 -9.68
CA HIS A 148 -18.86 21.32 -9.58
C HIS A 148 -19.29 21.94 -10.92
N SER A 149 -18.40 22.66 -11.60
CA SER A 149 -18.69 23.25 -12.90
C SER A 149 -19.01 22.20 -13.97
N TYR A 150 -18.24 21.11 -14.06
CA TYR A 150 -18.52 20.02 -15.00
C TYR A 150 -19.90 19.39 -14.78
N ARG A 151 -20.30 19.21 -13.51
CA ARG A 151 -21.63 18.69 -13.16
C ARG A 151 -22.75 19.69 -13.50
N HIS A 152 -22.62 20.93 -13.05
CA HIS A 152 -23.74 21.89 -13.08
C HIS A 152 -23.80 22.73 -14.35
N ASP A 153 -22.67 23.18 -14.87
CA ASP A 153 -22.62 24.09 -16.03
C ASP A 153 -22.57 23.29 -17.33
N PHE A 154 -21.72 22.26 -17.37
CA PHE A 154 -21.51 21.42 -18.56
C PHE A 154 -22.37 20.15 -18.59
N LYS A 155 -23.20 19.93 -17.57
CA LYS A 155 -24.20 18.85 -17.49
C LYS A 155 -23.62 17.43 -17.64
N VAL A 156 -22.37 17.21 -17.22
CA VAL A 156 -21.81 15.86 -17.13
C VAL A 156 -22.56 15.10 -16.03
N LYS A 157 -23.05 13.90 -16.35
CA LYS A 157 -23.82 13.08 -15.41
C LYS A 157 -22.90 12.42 -14.38
N ASP A 158 -23.41 12.18 -13.17
CA ASP A 158 -22.62 11.54 -12.10
C ASP A 158 -22.09 10.15 -12.50
N GLU A 159 -22.84 9.38 -13.30
CA GLU A 159 -22.42 8.07 -13.84
C GLU A 159 -21.19 8.13 -14.76
N ASP A 160 -20.89 9.31 -15.29
CA ASP A 160 -19.76 9.54 -16.17
C ASP A 160 -18.50 10.00 -15.42
N PHE A 161 -18.58 10.30 -14.11
CA PHE A 161 -17.40 10.60 -13.29
C PHE A 161 -16.69 9.29 -12.92
N LYS A 162 -15.69 8.91 -13.73
CA LYS A 162 -14.94 7.66 -13.57
C LYS A 162 -13.53 7.92 -13.07
N ASP A 163 -13.12 7.14 -12.07
CA ASP A 163 -11.72 7.06 -11.65
C ASP A 163 -10.94 6.28 -12.72
N LEU A 164 -9.95 6.94 -13.33
CA LEU A 164 -9.12 6.40 -14.40
C LEU A 164 -7.95 5.53 -13.88
N GLU A 165 -7.77 5.45 -12.55
CA GLU A 165 -6.75 4.63 -11.89
C GLU A 165 -7.31 3.37 -11.20
N LYS A 166 -8.60 3.34 -10.85
CA LYS A 166 -9.18 2.20 -10.11
C LYS A 166 -9.96 1.23 -11.00
N ASN A 167 -9.78 -0.06 -10.70
CA ASN A 167 -10.60 -1.12 -11.24
C ASN A 167 -11.85 -1.33 -10.36
N LEU A 168 -13.04 -1.16 -10.94
CA LEU A 168 -14.32 -1.23 -10.23
C LEU A 168 -15.00 -2.62 -10.32
N ILE A 169 -14.27 -3.70 -10.60
CA ILE A 169 -14.84 -5.07 -10.68
C ILE A 169 -15.59 -5.44 -9.39
N ARG A 170 -15.05 -5.12 -8.22
CA ARG A 170 -15.75 -5.35 -6.94
C ARG A 170 -17.13 -4.72 -6.92
N ILE A 171 -17.23 -3.44 -7.29
CA ILE A 171 -18.50 -2.69 -7.30
C ILE A 171 -19.49 -3.26 -8.31
N LYS A 172 -19.00 -3.73 -9.46
CA LYS A 172 -19.86 -4.46 -10.39
C LYS A 172 -20.42 -5.76 -9.78
N GLY A 173 -19.60 -6.47 -9.02
CA GLY A 173 -20.02 -7.67 -8.28
C GLY A 173 -21.03 -7.38 -7.18
N GLU A 174 -20.82 -6.31 -6.39
CA GLU A 174 -21.78 -5.85 -5.38
C GLU A 174 -23.11 -5.41 -6.01
N ASN A 175 -23.06 -4.67 -7.12
CA ASN A 175 -24.29 -4.30 -7.84
C ASN A 175 -25.06 -5.52 -8.37
N ALA A 176 -24.36 -6.57 -8.83
CA ALA A 176 -25.00 -7.82 -9.24
C ALA A 176 -25.61 -8.56 -8.03
N TYR A 177 -24.91 -8.54 -6.89
CA TYR A 177 -25.41 -9.08 -5.63
C TYR A 177 -26.71 -8.38 -5.19
N ASP A 178 -26.75 -7.04 -5.24
CA ASP A 178 -27.92 -6.25 -4.87
C ASP A 178 -29.12 -6.45 -5.82
N GLN A 179 -28.88 -7.00 -7.01
CA GLN A 179 -29.90 -7.32 -8.01
C GLN A 179 -30.33 -8.80 -7.97
N ASP A 180 -29.91 -9.56 -6.96
CA ASP A 180 -30.12 -11.00 -6.82
C ASP A 180 -29.54 -11.82 -8.00
N ASP A 181 -28.62 -11.25 -8.78
CA ASP A 181 -27.91 -11.94 -9.86
C ASP A 181 -26.71 -12.70 -9.30
N TRP A 182 -27.01 -13.80 -8.60
CA TRP A 182 -26.02 -14.59 -7.86
C TRP A 182 -24.90 -15.12 -8.75
N THR A 183 -25.20 -15.45 -10.02
CA THR A 183 -24.19 -16.00 -10.94
C THR A 183 -23.14 -14.95 -11.28
N ASN A 184 -23.58 -13.74 -11.68
CA ASN A 184 -22.64 -12.66 -11.99
C ASN A 184 -21.97 -12.11 -10.73
N ALA A 185 -22.67 -12.05 -9.60
CA ALA A 185 -22.07 -11.66 -8.32
C ALA A 185 -20.91 -12.59 -7.95
N ILE A 186 -21.10 -13.90 -8.04
CA ILE A 186 -20.04 -14.89 -7.79
C ILE A 186 -18.85 -14.66 -8.73
N GLU A 187 -19.08 -14.59 -10.04
CA GLU A 187 -18.00 -14.46 -11.02
C GLU A 187 -17.16 -13.19 -10.79
N LEU A 188 -17.83 -12.05 -10.61
CA LEU A 188 -17.18 -10.75 -10.46
C LEU A 188 -16.45 -10.62 -9.11
N ILE A 189 -17.02 -11.13 -8.02
CA ILE A 189 -16.41 -11.02 -6.69
C ILE A 189 -15.20 -11.97 -6.57
N GLU A 190 -15.26 -13.19 -7.14
CA GLU A 190 -14.09 -14.08 -7.22
C GLU A 190 -12.95 -13.46 -8.04
N LEU A 191 -13.29 -12.80 -9.16
CA LEU A 191 -12.33 -12.05 -9.96
C LEU A 191 -11.74 -10.87 -9.19
N ALA A 192 -12.56 -10.14 -8.42
CA ALA A 192 -12.11 -9.03 -7.58
C ALA A 192 -11.09 -9.48 -6.53
N ILE A 193 -11.31 -10.62 -5.86
CA ILE A 193 -10.36 -11.20 -4.90
C ILE A 193 -9.03 -11.54 -5.60
N THR A 194 -9.10 -12.17 -6.78
CA THR A 194 -7.93 -12.57 -7.55
C THR A 194 -7.08 -11.36 -7.95
N GLU A 195 -7.71 -10.31 -8.49
CA GLU A 195 -7.03 -9.07 -8.86
C GLU A 195 -6.54 -8.31 -7.63
N TYR A 196 -7.26 -8.33 -6.50
CA TYR A 196 -6.79 -7.72 -5.26
C TYR A 196 -5.45 -8.31 -4.80
N TYR A 197 -5.32 -9.64 -4.71
CA TYR A 197 -4.07 -10.25 -4.24
C TYR A 197 -2.90 -10.03 -5.21
N LYS A 198 -3.20 -9.98 -6.51
CA LYS A 198 -2.21 -9.63 -7.53
C LYS A 198 -1.74 -8.20 -7.32
N GLU A 199 -2.63 -7.24 -7.15
CA GLU A 199 -2.26 -5.83 -6.95
C GLU A 199 -1.62 -5.57 -5.57
N GLU A 200 -1.96 -6.34 -4.53
CA GLU A 200 -1.28 -6.31 -3.23
C GLU A 200 0.18 -6.75 -3.37
N GLU A 201 0.43 -7.89 -4.01
CA GLU A 201 1.78 -8.39 -4.25
C GLU A 201 2.61 -7.39 -5.07
N ARG A 202 2.01 -6.80 -6.11
CA ARG A 202 2.65 -5.77 -6.93
C ARG A 202 2.97 -4.53 -6.11
N CYS A 203 2.03 -4.01 -5.32
CA CYS A 203 2.26 -2.86 -4.43
C CYS A 203 3.46 -3.09 -3.50
N ARG A 204 3.57 -4.28 -2.91
CA ARG A 204 4.66 -4.59 -1.98
C ARG A 204 6.03 -4.59 -2.66
N VAL A 205 6.07 -5.07 -3.89
CA VAL A 205 7.30 -5.14 -4.68
C VAL A 205 7.65 -3.77 -5.25
N GLU A 206 6.67 -2.90 -5.49
CA GLU A 206 6.92 -1.49 -5.84
C GLU A 206 7.68 -0.76 -4.73
N CYS A 207 7.42 -1.09 -3.45
CA CYS A 207 8.04 -0.47 -2.28
C CYS A 207 9.57 -0.61 -2.21
N GLU A 208 10.19 -1.55 -2.92
CA GLU A 208 11.66 -1.71 -3.03
C GLU A 208 12.29 -0.72 -4.01
N GLY A 209 11.67 0.45 -4.09
CA GLY A 209 11.99 1.56 -4.96
C GLY A 209 13.32 2.22 -4.66
N HIS A 210 13.50 3.40 -5.26
CA HIS A 210 14.57 4.28 -4.84
C HIS A 210 14.30 4.80 -3.42
N PHE A 211 15.37 4.94 -2.64
CA PHE A 211 15.33 5.52 -1.31
C PHE A 211 16.39 6.62 -1.25
N ASP A 212 15.98 7.80 -0.81
CA ASP A 212 16.87 8.94 -0.64
C ASP A 212 17.32 9.02 0.82
N HIS A 213 18.60 8.82 1.05
CA HIS A 213 19.19 8.97 2.38
C HIS A 213 19.34 10.46 2.65
N GLN A 214 18.49 11.02 3.53
CA GLN A 214 18.56 12.42 3.94
C GLN A 214 19.86 12.77 4.70
N SER A 215 20.66 11.77 5.06
CA SER A 215 21.95 11.86 5.74
C SER A 215 23.04 11.09 4.98
N PHE A 216 24.26 11.05 5.50
CA PHE A 216 25.36 10.22 5.00
C PHE A 216 25.56 9.00 5.92
N PRO A 217 24.66 8.00 5.90
CA PRO A 217 24.77 6.84 6.76
C PRO A 217 25.97 5.95 6.39
N ASP A 218 26.56 5.30 7.39
CA ASP A 218 27.46 4.18 7.15
C ASP A 218 26.72 3.01 6.46
N PHE A 219 27.46 2.11 5.82
CA PHE A 219 26.91 1.02 5.00
C PHE A 219 25.77 0.23 5.66
N ILE A 220 25.92 -0.16 6.93
CA ILE A 220 24.91 -0.94 7.65
C ILE A 220 23.67 -0.10 7.98
N GLN A 221 23.87 1.17 8.34
CA GLN A 221 22.77 2.09 8.58
C GLN A 221 22.00 2.34 7.29
N ALA A 222 22.68 2.52 6.15
CA ALA A 222 22.02 2.69 4.86
C ALA A 222 21.12 1.50 4.50
N ILE A 223 21.59 0.27 4.70
CA ILE A 223 20.79 -0.93 4.44
C ILE A 223 19.59 -1.01 5.39
N ALA A 224 19.81 -0.74 6.68
CA ALA A 224 18.76 -0.82 7.69
C ALA A 224 17.65 0.21 7.44
N ASP A 225 18.02 1.47 7.21
CA ASP A 225 17.08 2.57 6.98
C ASP A 225 16.22 2.32 5.75
N HIS A 226 16.85 1.89 4.64
CA HIS A 226 16.12 1.55 3.42
C HIS A 226 15.20 0.35 3.66
N TYR A 227 15.67 -0.73 4.29
CA TYR A 227 14.84 -1.91 4.55
C TYR A 227 13.62 -1.58 5.44
N ILE A 228 13.80 -0.75 6.48
CA ILE A 228 12.71 -0.26 7.32
C ILE A 228 11.70 0.53 6.48
N SER A 229 12.16 1.42 5.61
CA SER A 229 11.30 2.18 4.69
C SER A 229 10.49 1.28 3.76
N VAL A 230 11.11 0.22 3.22
CA VAL A 230 10.41 -0.81 2.42
C VAL A 230 9.30 -1.47 3.23
N LEU A 231 9.59 -1.93 4.44
CA LEU A 231 8.59 -2.58 5.31
C LEU A 231 7.43 -1.63 5.64
N GLN A 232 7.73 -0.36 5.94
CA GLN A 232 6.73 0.67 6.20
C GLN A 232 5.84 0.92 4.98
N CYS A 233 6.41 0.93 3.78
CA CYS A 233 5.64 1.05 2.55
C CYS A 233 4.76 -0.19 2.31
N GLN A 234 5.30 -1.40 2.48
CA GLN A 234 4.58 -2.66 2.29
C GLN A 234 3.39 -2.79 3.24
N PHE A 235 3.55 -2.35 4.49
CA PHE A 235 2.47 -2.32 5.47
C PHE A 235 1.29 -1.44 5.03
N LYS A 236 1.51 -0.43 4.18
CA LYS A 236 0.45 0.46 3.68
C LYS A 236 -0.30 -0.12 2.46
N CYS A 237 0.11 -1.25 1.90
CA CYS A 237 -0.45 -1.75 0.64
C CYS A 237 -1.93 -2.15 0.76
N GLU A 238 -2.33 -2.89 1.80
CA GLU A 238 -3.75 -3.21 2.03
C GLU A 238 -4.57 -1.91 2.12
N ARG A 239 -4.15 -0.96 2.97
CA ARG A 239 -4.87 0.30 3.14
C ARG A 239 -5.00 1.09 1.85
N LYS A 240 -3.94 1.16 1.03
CA LYS A 240 -3.98 1.83 -0.29
C LYS A 240 -4.98 1.16 -1.25
N LEU A 241 -5.04 -0.17 -1.24
CA LEU A 241 -5.93 -0.93 -2.12
C LEU A 241 -7.38 -0.92 -1.64
N SER A 242 -7.59 -0.82 -0.33
CA SER A 242 -8.89 -0.80 0.35
C SER A 242 -9.58 0.56 0.36
N ILE A 243 -8.99 1.58 -0.25
CA ILE A 243 -9.69 2.86 -0.49
C ILE A 243 -10.48 2.74 -1.78
N LEU A 244 -11.79 2.97 -1.68
CA LEU A 244 -12.70 3.11 -2.79
C LEU A 244 -13.25 4.54 -2.79
N TYR A 245 -13.10 5.23 -3.92
CA TYR A 245 -13.31 6.67 -3.99
C TYR A 245 -12.47 7.39 -2.92
N LYS A 246 -13.07 7.78 -1.79
CA LYS A 246 -12.39 8.42 -0.66
C LYS A 246 -12.45 7.63 0.64
N ASP A 247 -13.29 6.61 0.67
CA ASP A 247 -13.63 5.91 1.89
C ASP A 247 -12.69 4.73 2.06
N TYR A 248 -12.11 4.63 3.25
CA TYR A 248 -11.41 3.43 3.66
C TYR A 248 -12.46 2.36 3.97
N LEU A 249 -12.38 1.25 3.26
CA LEU A 249 -13.22 0.09 3.50
C LEU A 249 -12.51 -0.86 4.46
N PRO A 250 -12.91 -0.92 5.75
CA PRO A 250 -12.33 -1.87 6.69
C PRO A 250 -12.67 -3.30 6.27
N ASP A 251 -11.79 -4.24 6.63
CA ASP A 251 -11.94 -5.66 6.31
C ASP A 251 -12.23 -5.91 4.82
N PHE A 252 -11.51 -5.20 3.96
CA PHE A 252 -11.77 -5.18 2.52
C PHE A 252 -11.85 -6.60 1.95
N VAL A 253 -10.89 -7.45 2.30
CA VAL A 253 -10.83 -8.85 1.85
C VAL A 253 -11.94 -9.69 2.47
N GLY A 254 -12.13 -9.63 3.80
CA GLY A 254 -13.15 -10.42 4.49
C GLY A 254 -14.53 -10.16 3.90
N GLN A 255 -14.88 -8.90 3.63
CA GLN A 255 -16.17 -8.55 3.04
C GLN A 255 -16.44 -9.22 1.68
N HIS A 256 -15.44 -9.53 0.85
CA HIS A 256 -15.68 -10.30 -0.38
C HIS A 256 -16.16 -11.73 -0.05
N TYR A 257 -15.59 -12.35 0.97
CA TYR A 257 -16.00 -13.69 1.41
C TYR A 257 -17.38 -13.68 2.06
N ASN A 258 -17.79 -12.57 2.69
CA ASN A 258 -19.15 -12.39 3.18
C ASN A 258 -20.15 -12.42 2.00
N PHE A 259 -19.95 -11.58 0.99
CA PHE A 259 -20.78 -11.59 -0.22
C PHE A 259 -20.80 -12.94 -0.91
N LEU A 260 -19.63 -13.58 -1.09
CA LEU A 260 -19.55 -14.89 -1.72
C LEU A 260 -20.25 -15.98 -0.92
N GLN A 261 -20.15 -15.97 0.41
CA GLN A 261 -20.83 -16.96 1.26
C GLN A 261 -22.34 -16.93 1.00
N PHE A 262 -22.95 -15.75 0.99
CA PHE A 262 -24.38 -15.63 0.74
C PHE A 262 -24.73 -15.95 -0.73
N ALA A 263 -23.99 -15.40 -1.69
CA ALA A 263 -24.26 -15.64 -3.11
C ALA A 263 -24.15 -17.13 -3.49
N TYR A 264 -23.13 -17.84 -2.98
CA TYR A 264 -23.00 -19.29 -3.18
C TYR A 264 -24.15 -20.08 -2.57
N HIS A 265 -24.63 -19.67 -1.39
CA HIS A 265 -25.78 -20.30 -0.75
C HIS A 265 -27.06 -20.13 -1.58
N GLN A 266 -27.33 -18.91 -2.02
CA GLN A 266 -28.50 -18.59 -2.85
C GLN A 266 -28.47 -19.31 -4.19
N ASN A 267 -27.26 -19.54 -4.74
CA ASN A 267 -27.05 -20.33 -5.95
C ASN A 267 -27.00 -21.85 -5.71
N GLY A 268 -27.30 -22.32 -4.49
CA GLY A 268 -27.35 -23.74 -4.11
C GLY A 268 -25.99 -24.43 -3.91
N ASN A 269 -24.87 -23.71 -4.01
CA ASN A 269 -23.53 -24.24 -3.82
C ASN A 269 -23.07 -24.07 -2.36
N ASN A 270 -23.66 -24.87 -1.47
CA ASN A 270 -23.40 -24.78 -0.03
C ASN A 270 -21.97 -25.17 0.36
N ASP A 271 -21.30 -26.05 -0.40
CA ASP A 271 -19.91 -26.43 -0.14
C ASP A 271 -18.98 -25.21 -0.25
N LYS A 272 -19.13 -24.43 -1.31
CA LYS A 272 -18.38 -23.18 -1.48
C LYS A 272 -18.79 -22.11 -0.48
N ALA A 273 -20.05 -22.07 -0.07
CA ALA A 273 -20.54 -21.13 0.92
C ALA A 273 -19.90 -21.36 2.30
N VAL A 274 -19.81 -22.61 2.76
CA VAL A 274 -19.17 -22.93 4.06
C VAL A 274 -17.67 -22.67 4.06
N GLU A 275 -16.99 -22.88 2.94
CA GLU A 275 -15.58 -22.46 2.79
C GLU A 275 -15.41 -20.95 2.90
N CYS A 276 -16.29 -20.17 2.26
CA CYS A 276 -16.29 -18.71 2.37
C CYS A 276 -16.57 -18.25 3.80
N ALA A 277 -17.53 -18.88 4.50
CA ALA A 277 -17.79 -18.62 5.91
C ALA A 277 -16.55 -18.89 6.79
N GLY A 278 -15.90 -20.04 6.59
CA GLY A 278 -14.65 -20.39 7.30
C GLY A 278 -13.54 -19.39 7.02
N THR A 279 -13.45 -18.90 5.78
CA THR A 279 -12.46 -17.91 5.35
C THR A 279 -12.73 -16.54 5.96
N TYR A 280 -13.98 -16.08 5.97
CA TYR A 280 -14.40 -14.83 6.61
C TYR A 280 -14.04 -14.82 8.12
N LEU A 281 -14.33 -15.93 8.82
CA LEU A 281 -14.07 -16.06 10.25
C LEU A 281 -12.57 -16.06 10.60
N LEU A 282 -11.64 -16.19 9.63
CA LEU A 282 -10.22 -15.91 9.88
C LEU A 282 -9.90 -14.42 10.09
N PHE A 283 -10.68 -13.56 9.43
CA PHE A 283 -10.56 -12.11 9.53
C PHE A 283 -11.36 -11.60 10.72
N ASN A 284 -12.59 -12.10 10.88
CA ASN A 284 -13.51 -11.68 11.94
C ASN A 284 -14.02 -12.89 12.76
N PRO A 285 -13.22 -13.43 13.69
CA PRO A 285 -13.59 -14.64 14.44
C PRO A 285 -14.83 -14.52 15.33
N HIS A 286 -15.20 -13.28 15.68
CA HIS A 286 -16.27 -12.96 16.63
C HIS A 286 -17.49 -12.31 15.95
N ASP A 287 -17.57 -12.28 14.63
CA ASP A 287 -18.71 -11.71 13.92
C ASP A 287 -19.99 -12.53 14.17
N GLU A 288 -20.97 -11.94 14.84
CA GLU A 288 -22.16 -12.64 15.31
C GLU A 288 -23.05 -13.13 14.14
N GLU A 289 -23.06 -12.42 13.02
CA GLU A 289 -23.86 -12.79 11.85
C GLU A 289 -23.28 -14.01 11.15
N MET A 290 -21.98 -14.00 10.86
CA MET A 290 -21.33 -15.15 10.25
C MET A 290 -21.33 -16.37 11.17
N LEU A 291 -21.21 -16.19 12.50
CA LEU A 291 -21.33 -17.28 13.46
C LEU A 291 -22.75 -17.89 13.45
N ARG A 292 -23.79 -17.09 13.29
CA ARG A 292 -25.16 -17.59 13.09
C ARG A 292 -25.31 -18.33 11.76
N ASN A 293 -24.72 -17.83 10.68
CA ASN A 293 -24.72 -18.51 9.38
C ASN A 293 -24.01 -19.87 9.46
N LYS A 294 -22.84 -19.92 10.10
CA LYS A 294 -22.13 -21.17 10.41
C LYS A 294 -23.00 -22.15 11.19
N ALA A 295 -23.67 -21.69 12.25
CA ALA A 295 -24.58 -22.53 13.02
C ALA A 295 -25.76 -23.05 12.17
N PHE A 296 -26.32 -22.21 11.29
CA PHE A 296 -27.36 -22.61 10.34
C PHE A 296 -26.87 -23.73 9.40
N TYR A 297 -25.71 -23.56 8.77
CA TYR A 297 -25.11 -24.60 7.91
C TYR A 297 -24.92 -25.93 8.64
N MET A 298 -24.46 -25.89 9.89
CA MET A 298 -24.23 -27.10 10.68
C MET A 298 -25.55 -27.79 11.08
N GLN A 299 -26.54 -27.02 11.54
CA GLN A 299 -27.77 -27.56 12.11
C GLN A 299 -28.81 -27.93 11.05
N LYS A 300 -28.87 -27.20 9.94
CA LYS A 300 -29.91 -27.34 8.92
C LYS A 300 -29.44 -28.07 7.67
N LEU A 301 -28.16 -27.93 7.34
CA LEU A 301 -27.59 -28.49 6.10
C LEU A 301 -26.60 -29.63 6.35
N GLY A 302 -26.38 -30.02 7.61
CA GLY A 302 -25.59 -31.21 7.97
C GLY A 302 -24.08 -31.02 7.89
N TYR A 303 -23.59 -29.78 7.76
CA TYR A 303 -22.16 -29.51 7.79
C TYR A 303 -21.59 -29.66 9.21
N HIS A 304 -20.27 -29.79 9.28
CA HIS A 304 -19.52 -29.95 10.52
C HIS A 304 -18.35 -28.97 10.55
N GLU A 305 -17.77 -28.74 11.72
CA GLU A 305 -16.65 -27.81 11.93
C GLU A 305 -15.51 -28.00 10.90
N ALA A 306 -15.20 -29.25 10.56
CA ALA A 306 -14.16 -29.61 9.60
C ALA A 306 -14.43 -29.16 8.15
N HIS A 307 -15.64 -28.72 7.80
CA HIS A 307 -15.97 -28.20 6.47
C HIS A 307 -15.76 -26.70 6.35
N PHE A 308 -15.64 -25.97 7.47
CA PHE A 308 -15.33 -24.54 7.48
C PHE A 308 -13.82 -24.32 7.33
N VAL A 309 -13.23 -25.00 6.36
CA VAL A 309 -11.81 -24.84 6.05
C VAL A 309 -11.67 -23.54 5.27
N PRO A 310 -10.87 -22.58 5.77
CA PRO A 310 -10.55 -21.40 5.00
C PRO A 310 -9.94 -21.82 3.67
N ARG A 311 -10.39 -21.22 2.57
CA ARG A 311 -9.86 -21.54 1.25
C ARG A 311 -8.36 -21.38 1.28
N GLN A 312 -7.66 -22.28 0.59
CA GLN A 312 -6.26 -22.05 0.24
C GLN A 312 -6.22 -20.87 -0.74
N MET A 313 -6.33 -19.66 -0.20
CA MET A 313 -5.71 -18.49 -0.80
C MET A 313 -4.26 -18.91 -0.98
N ASN A 314 -3.82 -19.17 -2.21
CA ASN A 314 -2.47 -19.62 -2.57
C ASN A 314 -1.50 -19.42 -1.42
N SER A 315 -1.16 -20.52 -0.73
CA SER A 315 -0.68 -20.60 0.67
C SER A 315 0.64 -19.88 0.98
N THR A 316 1.13 -19.06 0.07
CA THR A 316 2.22 -18.09 0.22
C THR A 316 1.74 -16.63 0.36
N LYS A 317 0.47 -16.30 0.05
CA LYS A 317 -0.02 -14.92 -0.13
C LYS A 317 -1.08 -14.44 0.88
N SER A 318 -1.56 -15.29 1.79
CA SER A 318 -2.64 -14.95 2.74
C SER A 318 -2.19 -14.35 4.07
N LYS A 319 -0.88 -14.29 4.33
CA LYS A 319 -0.31 -13.70 5.55
C LYS A 319 0.76 -12.64 5.35
N PRO A 320 1.00 -12.02 4.18
CA PRO A 320 2.17 -11.20 4.00
C PRO A 320 2.06 -9.89 4.80
N GLU A 321 0.86 -9.40 5.14
CA GLU A 321 0.67 -8.29 6.08
C GLU A 321 0.83 -8.69 7.54
N LYS A 322 0.13 -9.72 8.04
CA LYS A 322 0.33 -10.22 9.42
C LYS A 322 1.80 -10.64 9.64
N LEU A 323 2.45 -11.20 8.62
CA LEU A 323 3.85 -11.58 8.64
C LEU A 323 4.78 -10.37 8.55
N THR A 324 4.52 -9.37 7.70
CA THR A 324 5.31 -8.13 7.65
C THR A 324 5.14 -7.29 8.90
N LYS A 325 3.91 -7.16 9.42
CA LYS A 325 3.63 -6.56 10.73
C LYS A 325 4.40 -7.33 11.80
N LYS A 326 4.29 -8.67 11.85
CA LYS A 326 5.03 -9.49 12.82
C LYS A 326 6.55 -9.35 12.68
N HIS A 327 7.09 -9.30 11.46
CA HIS A 327 8.52 -9.10 11.21
C HIS A 327 8.97 -7.69 11.63
N TYR A 328 8.21 -6.66 11.25
CA TYR A 328 8.46 -5.28 11.66
C TYR A 328 8.45 -5.18 13.18
N MET A 329 7.40 -5.67 13.85
CA MET A 329 7.29 -5.69 15.32
C MET A 329 8.44 -6.47 15.96
N ALA A 330 8.78 -7.66 15.44
CA ALA A 330 9.89 -8.46 15.95
C ALA A 330 11.26 -7.77 15.80
N ILE A 331 11.46 -6.94 14.77
CA ILE A 331 12.69 -6.14 14.62
C ILE A 331 12.78 -5.11 15.76
N TYR A 332 11.72 -4.34 16.01
CA TYR A 332 11.71 -3.31 17.07
C TYR A 332 11.77 -3.90 18.48
N GLU A 333 11.07 -5.00 18.73
CA GLU A 333 11.13 -5.71 20.01
C GLU A 333 12.54 -6.21 20.32
N LYS A 334 13.26 -6.73 19.31
CA LYS A 334 14.64 -7.23 19.46
C LYS A 334 15.66 -6.14 19.78
N ILE A 335 15.40 -4.89 19.41
CA ILE A 335 16.26 -3.74 19.74
C ILE A 335 15.80 -2.98 20.98
N GLY A 336 14.88 -3.57 21.77
CA GLY A 336 14.43 -3.02 23.05
C GLY A 336 13.32 -1.97 22.96
N ILE A 337 12.75 -1.73 21.77
CA ILE A 337 11.65 -0.79 21.58
C ILE A 337 10.32 -1.54 21.67
N LYS A 338 9.58 -1.30 22.76
CA LYS A 338 8.23 -1.84 22.93
C LYS A 338 7.23 -1.04 22.09
N VAL A 339 6.90 -1.57 20.93
CA VAL A 339 5.84 -1.01 20.08
C VAL A 339 4.49 -1.56 20.55
N LYS A 340 3.61 -0.73 21.13
CA LYS A 340 2.22 -1.14 21.45
C LYS A 340 1.38 -1.13 20.18
N GLU A 341 0.65 -2.21 19.90
CA GLU A 341 -0.13 -2.38 18.66
C GLU A 341 -1.11 -1.22 18.38
N GLU A 342 -1.80 -0.71 19.40
CA GLU A 342 -2.75 0.42 19.29
C GLU A 342 -2.05 1.76 19.05
N LYS A 343 -0.85 1.94 19.59
CA LYS A 343 -0.07 3.17 19.41
C LYS A 343 0.59 3.23 18.04
N MET A 344 0.71 2.14 17.27
CA MET A 344 1.33 2.17 15.93
C MET A 344 0.48 2.90 14.89
N THR A 345 -0.83 2.71 14.92
CA THR A 345 -1.75 3.47 14.07
C THR A 345 -1.61 4.97 14.33
N ASP A 346 -1.47 5.37 15.60
CA ASP A 346 -1.37 6.77 16.02
C ASP A 346 0.05 7.37 15.93
N LEU A 347 1.11 6.62 16.25
CA LEU A 347 2.51 7.05 16.10
C LEU A 347 2.84 7.23 14.61
N LEU A 348 2.34 6.33 13.75
CA LEU A 348 2.48 6.48 12.31
C LEU A 348 1.59 7.63 11.81
N LEU A 349 0.34 7.79 12.28
CA LEU A 349 -0.47 8.97 11.92
C LEU A 349 0.24 10.29 12.29
N MET A 350 0.85 10.38 13.47
CA MET A 350 1.60 11.56 13.92
C MET A 350 2.86 11.84 13.09
N ILE A 351 3.58 10.80 12.63
CA ILE A 351 4.70 10.96 11.69
C ILE A 351 4.21 11.42 10.29
N PHE A 352 2.96 11.14 9.93
CA PHE A 352 2.44 11.33 8.57
C PHE A 352 1.54 12.56 8.37
N THR A 353 1.21 13.35 9.39
CA THR A 353 0.38 14.56 9.22
C THR A 353 1.12 15.90 9.31
N ASP A 354 2.37 15.94 9.76
CA ASP A 354 3.10 17.20 9.94
C ASP A 354 4.51 17.16 9.34
N LYS A 355 4.62 17.49 8.04
CA LYS A 355 5.90 17.67 7.33
C LYS A 355 6.66 18.93 7.78
N THR A 356 6.11 19.73 8.71
CA THR A 356 6.70 21.02 9.10
C THR A 356 7.42 21.02 10.44
N ASN A 357 7.39 19.94 11.22
CA ASN A 357 7.97 19.96 12.56
C ASN A 357 9.24 19.12 12.68
N VAL A 358 10.39 19.75 12.39
CA VAL A 358 11.75 19.19 12.51
C VAL A 358 12.05 18.73 13.96
N GLU A 359 11.30 19.22 14.95
CA GLU A 359 11.44 18.87 16.36
C GLU A 359 11.00 17.42 16.67
N ASN A 360 10.09 16.83 15.89
CA ASN A 360 9.64 15.44 16.11
C ASN A 360 10.66 14.39 15.67
N LEU A 361 11.59 14.73 14.76
CA LEU A 361 12.71 13.85 14.40
C LEU A 361 13.74 13.73 15.53
N GLN A 362 13.91 14.77 16.35
CA GLN A 362 14.79 14.72 17.53
C GLN A 362 14.22 13.85 18.65
N ILE A 363 12.89 13.80 18.79
CA ILE A 363 12.22 12.88 19.74
C ILE A 363 12.41 11.42 19.32
N LEU A 364 12.35 11.13 18.02
CA LEU A 364 12.66 9.80 17.46
C LEU A 364 14.13 9.40 17.71
N GLN A 365 15.05 10.36 17.68
CA GLN A 365 16.46 10.13 17.97
C GLN A 365 16.72 9.77 19.45
N ILE A 366 15.90 10.30 20.38
CA ILE A 366 15.93 9.97 21.81
C ILE A 366 15.30 8.59 22.08
N CYS A 367 14.25 8.19 21.35
CA CYS A 367 13.62 6.89 21.53
C CYS A 367 14.37 5.71 20.89
N LEU A 368 15.27 5.96 19.93
CA LEU A 368 16.02 4.93 19.19
C LEU A 368 17.45 4.68 19.74
N TYR A 369 17.97 5.52 20.64
CA TYR A 369 19.31 5.37 21.23
C TYR A 369 19.26 5.31 22.77
N PRO A 370 19.22 4.13 23.41
CA PRO A 370 19.54 4.02 24.82
C PRO A 370 21.03 3.70 24.94
N MET A 371 21.91 4.70 24.93
CA MET A 371 23.15 4.73 25.74
C MET A 371 24.05 5.94 25.43
N ALA A 372 24.58 6.49 26.53
CA ALA A 372 25.68 7.45 26.67
C ALA A 372 25.34 8.94 26.49
N MET A 373 24.57 9.51 27.43
CA MET A 373 24.78 10.89 27.85
C MET A 373 25.26 10.89 29.31
N SER A 374 26.42 11.48 29.56
CA SER A 374 26.89 11.77 30.92
C SER A 374 26.08 12.90 31.54
N SER A 375 26.05 12.98 32.87
CA SER A 375 25.30 13.96 33.67
C SER A 375 25.51 15.43 33.32
N ASP A 376 26.54 15.75 32.53
CA ASP A 376 27.02 17.10 32.32
C ASP A 376 26.39 17.80 31.09
N ASP A 377 25.66 17.08 30.24
CA ASP A 377 25.05 17.63 29.01
C ASP A 377 23.64 18.20 29.20
N ILE A 378 23.06 18.11 30.41
CA ILE A 378 21.68 18.53 30.69
C ILE A 378 21.54 20.06 30.82
N HIS A 379 22.64 20.81 30.98
CA HIS A 379 22.60 22.25 31.26
C HIS A 379 22.72 23.18 30.04
N SER A 380 22.69 22.66 28.81
CA SER A 380 22.88 23.46 27.59
C SER A 380 21.65 23.60 26.67
N PHE A 381 20.45 23.20 27.11
CA PHE A 381 19.22 23.46 26.36
C PHE A 381 18.62 24.85 26.64
N PRO A 382 18.32 25.66 25.61
CA PRO A 382 17.76 27.00 25.79
C PRO A 382 16.32 26.96 26.32
N SER A 383 16.03 27.86 27.25
CA SER A 383 14.79 28.02 28.01
C SER A 383 13.62 28.63 27.22
N SER A 384 13.31 28.07 26.05
CA SER A 384 12.17 28.49 25.22
C SER A 384 11.28 27.31 24.83
N LEU A 385 10.80 26.55 25.82
CA LEU A 385 9.74 25.55 25.67
C LEU A 385 8.78 25.68 26.86
N SER A 386 8.00 26.76 26.88
CA SER A 386 6.91 26.93 27.84
C SER A 386 5.57 26.79 27.11
N MET A 387 5.12 25.56 26.89
CA MET A 387 3.71 25.11 26.95
C MET A 387 3.57 23.73 26.30
N GLN A 388 3.70 22.68 27.10
CA GLN A 388 2.90 21.43 27.11
C GLN A 388 3.57 20.43 28.08
N SER A 389 3.75 20.86 29.33
CA SER A 389 4.46 20.12 30.39
C SER A 389 3.60 19.08 31.14
N SER A 390 2.39 18.74 30.67
CA SER A 390 1.49 17.87 31.45
C SER A 390 1.55 16.38 31.07
N ILE A 391 2.27 16.00 30.02
CA ILE A 391 2.37 14.59 29.59
C ILE A 391 3.68 13.93 30.08
N LEU A 392 4.74 14.72 30.27
CA LEU A 392 6.06 14.24 30.69
C LEU A 392 6.18 13.98 32.21
N GLU A 393 5.33 14.56 33.05
CA GLU A 393 5.40 14.35 34.51
C GLU A 393 4.85 12.99 34.98
N TRP A 394 4.02 12.32 34.18
CA TRP A 394 3.46 11.01 34.56
C TRP A 394 4.36 9.82 34.21
N GLU A 395 5.19 9.91 33.18
CA GLU A 395 6.03 8.77 32.74
C GLU A 395 7.38 8.68 33.48
N ILE A 396 7.86 9.75 34.12
CA ILE A 396 9.10 9.74 34.91
C ILE A 396 8.90 9.10 36.30
N SER A 397 7.67 9.14 36.86
CA SER A 397 7.40 8.57 38.18
C SER A 397 7.33 7.03 38.18
N LEU A 398 7.01 6.41 37.03
CA LEU A 398 6.93 4.94 36.89
C LEU A 398 8.30 4.26 36.68
N LEU A 399 9.35 5.02 36.36
CA LEU A 399 10.71 4.51 36.18
C LEU A 399 11.55 4.51 37.47
N TRP A 400 11.03 5.06 38.57
CA TRP A 400 11.72 5.10 39.87
C TRP A 400 11.19 4.08 40.91
N SER A 401 10.27 3.18 40.55
CA SER A 401 9.73 2.15 41.47
C SER A 401 10.16 0.72 41.17
N VAL A 402 11.22 0.52 40.37
CA VAL A 402 11.83 -0.81 40.14
C VAL A 402 13.35 -0.75 40.34
N TYR A 403 13.75 -0.16 41.46
CA TYR A 403 15.02 -0.43 42.15
C TYR A 403 14.76 -0.63 43.64
#